data_AF-A0A7C7Q6G9-F1
#
_entry.id   AF-A0A7C7Q6G9-F1
#
_cell.length_a   1.000
_cell.length_b   1.000
_cell.length_c   1.000
_cell.angle_alpha   90.00
_cell.angle_beta   90.00
_cell.angle_gamma   90.00
#
_symmetry.space_group_name_H-M   'P 1'
#
loop_
_entity.id
_entity.type
_entity.pdbx_description
1 polymer ?
#
loop_
_entity_poly.entity_id
_entity_poly.type
_entity_poly.pdbx_seq_one_letter_code
_entity_poly.pdbx_strand_id
1 'polypeptide(L)'
;MKRMIQRVLPALILLSLLLALHAAGVRASGPDTVTVYYNRACADCLRYIEETVVPLLHDAGYTDLTYKDYINEPSNRTELLERSEALGVPPDLQSHLTVFVGDRIILQGHVPAGVVADLLAAPRDAFERMLVYQDKMNGATDYTAWAFRGEPQTYPINTPISEYLAYLEEHGEHLAPAVPVEVEDERALLPLVLITGFLDGLNPCAFAVLLFFIAFLFTIRRTSASIWVMGLIYVAAIYLAYFLIGLGLMQAVLFAGKHHLMAKIGSWLVIGLGLINVKDYFFPRLPIHLRIPTIAHGTIQNWLKRATFPAAAVGGFLVGLCTFPCSGGIYVAIVGLLAAKATYWQGVGYLGLYNLAFILPLLLILAGVGNRRVMHRIRLMEQSSRRWVRLATGLGMVAVGVIILIWFV
;
A
#
# COMPACT_ATOMS: atom_id res chain seq x y z
N MET A 1 16.41 72.68 14.01
CA MET A 1 17.25 71.47 13.83
C MET A 1 16.71 70.22 14.54
N LYS A 2 16.48 70.20 15.88
CA LYS A 2 16.05 68.96 16.59
C LYS A 2 14.75 68.30 16.09
N ARG A 3 13.74 69.08 15.69
CA ARG A 3 12.46 68.53 15.19
C ARG A 3 12.52 67.93 13.77
N MET A 4 13.49 68.34 12.96
CA MET A 4 13.67 67.82 11.59
C MET A 4 14.39 66.47 11.64
N ILE A 5 15.40 66.34 12.51
CA ILE A 5 16.11 65.07 12.75
C ILE A 5 15.16 63.99 13.31
N GLN A 6 14.23 64.35 14.20
CA GLN A 6 13.25 63.41 14.75
C GLN A 6 12.24 62.86 13.74
N ARG A 7 11.98 63.56 12.62
CA ARG A 7 11.05 63.10 11.58
C ARG A 7 11.73 62.34 10.44
N VAL A 8 13.00 62.68 10.16
CA VAL A 8 13.76 62.10 9.05
C VAL A 8 14.41 60.76 9.46
N LEU A 9 14.83 60.62 10.72
CA LEU A 9 15.44 59.40 11.23
C LEU A 9 14.55 58.15 11.12
N PRO A 10 13.25 58.16 11.50
CA PRO A 10 12.40 56.98 11.34
C PRO A 10 12.14 56.63 9.87
N ALA A 11 12.08 57.61 8.97
CA ALA A 11 11.89 57.38 7.54
C ALA A 11 13.14 56.74 6.89
N LEU A 12 14.34 57.16 7.31
CA LEU A 12 15.60 56.54 6.87
C LEU A 12 15.79 55.14 7.43
N ILE A 13 15.36 54.88 8.67
CA ILE A 13 15.35 53.54 9.26
C ILE A 13 14.32 52.66 8.54
N LEU A 14 13.14 53.17 8.21
CA LEU A 14 12.13 52.40 7.48
C LEU A 14 12.60 52.08 6.06
N LEU A 15 13.26 53.03 5.38
CA LEU A 15 13.81 52.85 4.04
C LEU A 15 14.99 51.87 4.05
N SER A 16 15.87 51.94 5.06
CA SER A 16 16.96 50.97 5.21
C SER A 16 16.44 49.58 5.58
N LEU A 17 15.36 49.49 6.38
CA LEU A 17 14.69 48.23 6.67
C LEU A 17 14.00 47.66 5.43
N LEU A 18 13.35 48.51 4.61
CA LEU A 18 12.73 48.12 3.34
C LEU A 18 13.77 47.66 2.30
N LEU A 19 14.92 48.34 2.22
CA LEU A 19 16.05 47.89 1.40
C LEU A 19 16.66 46.59 1.93
N ALA A 20 16.77 46.43 3.25
CA ALA A 20 17.26 45.19 3.86
C ALA A 20 16.29 44.02 3.66
N LEU A 21 14.98 44.26 3.70
CA LEU A 21 13.95 43.25 3.37
C LEU A 21 13.95 42.92 1.87
N HIS A 22 14.17 43.89 0.98
CA HIS A 22 14.35 43.62 -0.45
C HIS A 22 15.63 42.82 -0.72
N ALA A 23 16.74 43.14 -0.04
CA ALA A 23 18.00 42.41 -0.15
C ALA A 23 17.89 40.99 0.45
N ALA A 24 17.10 40.80 1.50
CA ALA A 24 16.84 39.48 2.08
C ALA A 24 15.93 38.59 1.22
N GLY A 25 15.17 39.17 0.27
CA GLY A 25 14.35 38.44 -0.70
C GLY A 25 15.14 37.88 -1.89
N VAL A 26 16.36 38.38 -2.15
CA VAL A 26 17.24 37.82 -3.17
C VAL A 26 18.13 36.77 -2.50
N ARG A 27 17.62 35.54 -2.41
CA ARG A 27 18.44 34.37 -2.12
C ARG A 27 19.52 34.29 -3.19
N ALA A 28 20.74 34.65 -2.84
CA ALA A 28 21.91 34.34 -3.64
C ALA A 28 21.97 32.82 -3.80
N SER A 29 21.64 32.34 -5.01
CA SER A 29 21.74 30.93 -5.37
C SER A 29 23.22 30.60 -5.50
N GLY A 30 23.74 29.84 -4.54
CA GLY A 30 25.00 29.11 -4.74
C GLY A 30 24.87 28.15 -5.93
N PRO A 31 25.98 27.53 -6.39
CA PRO A 31 25.89 26.45 -7.37
C PRO A 31 24.94 25.37 -6.85
N ASP A 32 23.96 24.96 -7.67
CA ASP A 32 22.97 23.96 -7.24
C ASP A 32 23.72 22.68 -6.87
N THR A 33 23.57 22.24 -5.61
CA THR A 33 24.21 21.01 -5.15
C THR A 33 23.49 19.82 -5.76
N VAL A 34 24.26 18.85 -6.27
CA VAL A 34 23.68 17.64 -6.85
C VAL A 34 23.75 16.50 -5.86
N THR A 35 22.61 15.88 -5.58
CA THR A 35 22.51 14.72 -4.69
C THR A 35 21.88 13.55 -5.44
N VAL A 36 22.59 12.42 -5.48
CA VAL A 36 22.17 11.17 -6.12
C VAL A 36 21.84 10.17 -5.02
N TYR A 37 20.55 9.85 -4.86
CA TYR A 37 20.10 8.77 -3.99
C TYR A 37 19.92 7.51 -4.82
N TYR A 38 20.64 6.45 -4.46
CA TYR A 38 20.68 5.23 -5.26
C TYR A 38 20.71 3.98 -4.37
N ASN A 39 20.35 2.85 -4.98
CA ASN A 39 20.53 1.54 -4.38
C ASN A 39 21.83 0.92 -4.91
N ARG A 40 22.84 0.77 -4.05
CA ARG A 40 24.13 0.17 -4.44
C ARG A 40 24.02 -1.29 -4.88
N ALA A 41 22.99 -2.02 -4.46
CA ALA A 41 22.75 -3.39 -4.90
C ALA A 41 22.14 -3.47 -6.33
N CYS A 42 21.75 -2.34 -6.92
CA CYS A 42 21.20 -2.27 -8.28
C CYS A 42 22.31 -1.97 -9.31
N ALA A 43 22.81 -3.01 -9.98
CA ALA A 43 23.86 -2.88 -11.00
C ALA A 43 23.43 -2.00 -12.19
N ASP A 44 22.19 -2.12 -12.66
CA ASP A 44 21.68 -1.32 -13.77
C ASP A 44 21.58 0.17 -13.41
N CYS A 45 21.18 0.48 -12.17
CA CYS A 45 21.10 1.83 -11.65
C CYS A 45 22.49 2.48 -11.60
N LEU A 46 23.50 1.75 -11.10
CA LEU A 46 24.88 2.22 -11.08
C LEU A 46 25.40 2.50 -12.50
N ARG A 47 25.14 1.58 -13.43
CA ARG A 47 25.54 1.75 -14.83
C ARG A 47 24.89 2.98 -15.45
N TYR A 48 23.59 3.19 -15.25
CA TYR A 48 22.90 4.38 -15.75
C TYR A 48 23.44 5.68 -15.12
N ILE A 49 23.74 5.68 -13.83
CA ILE A 49 24.37 6.84 -13.16
C ILE A 49 25.73 7.14 -13.80
N GLU A 50 26.61 6.14 -13.92
CA GLU A 50 27.99 6.31 -14.39
C GLU A 50 28.07 6.61 -15.90
N GLU A 51 27.25 5.95 -16.72
CA GLU A 51 27.31 6.07 -18.19
C GLU A 51 26.42 7.19 -18.74
N THR A 52 25.38 7.62 -18.03
CA THR A 52 24.40 8.59 -18.54
C THR A 52 24.32 9.84 -17.68
N VAL A 53 23.99 9.72 -16.39
CA VAL A 53 23.68 10.90 -15.55
C VAL A 53 24.93 11.72 -15.25
N VAL A 54 26.01 11.07 -14.81
CA VAL A 54 27.26 11.72 -14.38
C VAL A 54 27.93 12.49 -15.53
N PRO A 55 28.09 11.92 -16.74
CA PRO A 55 28.62 12.67 -17.88
C PRO A 55 27.80 13.92 -18.21
N LEU A 56 26.47 13.80 -18.25
CA LEU A 56 25.58 14.92 -18.56
C LEU A 56 25.63 16.03 -17.50
N LEU A 57 25.74 15.67 -16.22
CA LEU A 57 25.92 16.62 -15.13
C LEU A 57 27.26 17.35 -15.22
N HIS A 58 28.35 16.62 -15.51
CA HIS A 58 29.67 17.22 -15.71
C HIS A 58 29.71 18.16 -16.91
N ASP A 59 29.10 17.77 -18.03
CA ASP A 59 28.99 18.61 -19.24
C ASP A 59 28.18 19.88 -18.95
N ALA A 60 27.19 19.81 -18.07
CA ALA A 60 26.42 20.96 -17.58
C ALA A 60 27.14 21.79 -16.49
N GLY A 61 28.36 21.41 -16.08
CA GLY A 61 29.18 22.14 -15.13
C GLY A 61 29.00 21.74 -13.65
N TYR A 62 28.25 20.66 -13.36
CA TYR A 62 28.10 20.13 -12.01
C TYR A 62 29.20 19.12 -11.70
N THR A 63 30.21 19.54 -10.94
CA THR A 63 31.37 18.69 -10.59
C THR A 63 31.34 18.10 -9.20
N ASP A 64 30.58 18.70 -8.28
CA ASP A 64 30.47 18.27 -6.88
C ASP A 64 29.18 17.47 -6.67
N LEU A 65 29.28 16.14 -6.82
CA LEU A 65 28.16 15.21 -6.75
C LEU A 65 28.20 14.45 -5.41
N THR A 66 27.12 14.54 -4.64
CA THR A 66 26.97 13.76 -3.40
C THR A 66 26.18 12.49 -3.66
N TYR A 67 26.75 11.34 -3.33
CA TYR A 67 26.12 10.03 -3.48
C TYR A 67 25.61 9.52 -2.14
N LYS A 68 24.35 9.10 -2.09
CA LYS A 68 23.70 8.59 -0.87
C LYS A 68 23.05 7.24 -1.13
N ASP A 69 23.56 6.20 -0.46
CA ASP A 69 22.96 4.87 -0.51
C ASP A 69 21.78 4.82 0.46
N TYR A 70 20.56 4.73 -0.05
CA TYR A 70 19.36 4.74 0.81
C TYR A 70 18.96 3.34 1.31
N ILE A 71 19.58 2.27 0.81
CA ILE A 71 19.30 0.90 1.26
C ILE A 71 20.23 0.50 2.41
N ASN A 72 21.53 0.74 2.24
CA ASN A 72 22.52 0.35 3.26
C ASN A 72 22.64 1.37 4.41
N GLU A 73 22.24 2.63 4.19
CA GLU A 73 22.26 3.69 5.21
C GLU A 73 20.84 4.22 5.45
N PRO A 74 20.12 3.75 6.49
CA PRO A 74 18.73 4.12 6.74
C PRO A 74 18.50 5.63 6.94
N SER A 75 19.49 6.37 7.42
CA SER A 75 19.42 7.83 7.56
C SER A 75 19.21 8.52 6.21
N ASN A 76 19.84 8.02 5.14
CA ASN A 76 19.69 8.58 3.80
C ASN A 76 18.28 8.34 3.24
N ARG A 77 17.64 7.24 3.61
CA ARG A 77 16.24 6.96 3.23
C ARG A 77 15.28 7.94 3.90
N THR A 78 15.46 8.20 5.19
CA THR A 78 14.65 9.19 5.90
C THR A 78 14.82 10.58 5.28
N GLU A 79 16.07 10.97 5.01
CA GLU A 79 16.37 12.25 4.37
C GLU A 79 15.76 12.36 2.96
N LEU A 80 15.84 11.30 2.14
CA LEU A 80 15.22 11.26 0.82
C LEU A 80 13.70 11.49 0.89
N LEU A 81 13.03 10.82 1.84
CA LEU A 81 11.59 10.94 2.02
C LEU A 81 11.21 12.34 2.50
N GLU A 82 11.89 12.87 3.51
CA GLU A 82 11.67 14.24 4.03
C GLU A 82 11.89 15.29 2.94
N ARG A 83 12.95 15.15 2.14
CA ARG A 83 13.24 16.07 1.03
C ARG A 83 12.21 15.97 -0.09
N SER A 84 11.78 14.76 -0.44
CA SER A 84 10.76 14.53 -1.46
C SER A 84 9.42 15.14 -1.02
N GLU A 85 9.05 14.95 0.25
CA GLU A 85 7.84 15.54 0.84
C GLU A 85 7.91 17.08 0.88
N ALA A 86 9.03 17.64 1.33
CA ALA A 86 9.25 19.10 1.38
C ALA A 86 9.16 19.75 -0.01
N LEU A 87 9.56 19.03 -1.07
CA LEU A 87 9.48 19.49 -2.45
C LEU A 87 8.14 19.17 -3.12
N GLY A 88 7.23 18.46 -2.44
CA GLY A 88 5.89 18.12 -2.91
C GLY A 88 5.82 16.95 -3.89
N VAL A 89 6.83 16.06 -3.89
CA VAL A 89 6.89 14.91 -4.79
C VAL A 89 5.92 13.81 -4.33
N PRO A 90 4.89 13.47 -5.12
CA PRO A 90 3.89 12.51 -4.69
C PRO A 90 4.46 11.08 -4.74
N PRO A 91 3.99 10.14 -3.89
CA PRO A 91 4.59 8.81 -3.76
C PRO A 91 4.59 7.96 -5.06
N ASP A 92 3.63 8.19 -5.95
CA ASP A 92 3.51 7.53 -7.25
C ASP A 92 4.57 7.97 -8.27
N LEU A 93 5.19 9.13 -8.06
CA LEU A 93 6.29 9.66 -8.88
C LEU A 93 7.66 9.50 -8.21
N GLN A 94 7.77 8.67 -7.16
CA GLN A 94 9.05 8.32 -6.54
C GLN A 94 9.58 7.02 -7.14
N SER A 95 10.87 6.99 -7.48
CA SER A 95 11.53 5.85 -8.12
C SER A 95 12.67 5.28 -7.27
N HIS A 96 13.23 4.15 -7.68
CA HIS A 96 14.37 3.48 -7.07
C HIS A 96 15.72 4.20 -7.29
N LEU A 97 15.73 5.26 -8.11
CA LEU A 97 16.85 6.16 -8.31
C LEU A 97 16.31 7.58 -8.30
N THR A 98 16.90 8.46 -7.49
CA THR A 98 16.50 9.87 -7.45
C THR A 98 17.72 10.77 -7.56
N VAL A 99 17.67 11.74 -8.46
CA VAL A 99 18.71 12.76 -8.62
C VAL A 99 18.08 14.13 -8.39
N PHE A 100 18.58 14.84 -7.39
CA PHE A 100 18.23 16.24 -7.14
C PHE A 100 19.35 17.13 -7.66
N VAL A 101 19.03 18.04 -8.56
CA VAL A 101 19.91 19.16 -8.95
C VAL A 101 19.35 20.41 -8.29
N GLY A 102 19.88 20.72 -7.11
CA GLY A 102 19.32 21.72 -6.20
C GLY A 102 17.86 21.40 -5.84
N ASP A 103 17.02 22.43 -5.88
CA ASP A 103 15.56 22.30 -5.68
C ASP A 103 14.79 22.48 -7.00
N ARG A 104 15.52 22.62 -8.12
CA ARG A 104 14.99 22.97 -9.45
C ARG A 104 14.65 21.74 -10.29
N ILE A 105 15.53 20.73 -10.32
CA ILE A 105 15.32 19.53 -11.15
C ILE A 105 15.35 18.29 -10.27
N ILE A 106 14.33 17.45 -10.42
CA ILE A 106 14.15 16.18 -9.73
C ILE A 106 14.00 15.09 -10.80
N LEU A 107 15.02 14.26 -10.96
CA LEU A 107 14.96 13.11 -11.86
C LEU A 107 14.60 11.87 -11.04
N GLN A 108 13.57 11.14 -11.48
CA GLN A 108 13.08 9.94 -10.81
C GLN A 108 13.21 8.77 -11.79
N GLY A 109 14.15 7.87 -11.51
CA GLY A 109 14.41 6.66 -12.27
C GLY A 109 15.40 6.85 -13.44
N HIS A 110 15.16 6.11 -14.51
CA HIS A 110 15.98 5.99 -15.71
C HIS A 110 15.48 6.92 -16.84
N VAL A 111 15.61 8.22 -16.61
CA VAL A 111 15.18 9.26 -17.57
C VAL A 111 16.05 9.20 -18.84
N PRO A 112 15.49 9.35 -20.06
CA PRO A 112 16.29 9.34 -21.28
C PRO A 112 17.38 10.42 -21.30
N ALA A 113 18.56 10.08 -21.82
CA ALA A 113 19.72 10.97 -21.87
C ALA A 113 19.41 12.32 -22.55
N GLY A 114 18.68 12.30 -23.67
CA GLY A 114 18.27 13.52 -24.38
C GLY A 114 17.38 14.44 -23.53
N VAL A 115 16.43 13.86 -22.80
CA VAL A 115 15.54 14.60 -21.88
C VAL A 115 16.34 15.24 -20.74
N VAL A 116 17.31 14.51 -20.15
CA VAL A 116 18.18 15.04 -19.10
C VAL A 116 19.06 16.17 -19.63
N ALA A 117 19.69 15.99 -20.79
CA ALA A 117 20.54 16.98 -21.42
C ALA A 117 19.78 18.29 -21.71
N ASP A 118 18.61 18.19 -22.33
CA ASP A 118 17.77 19.34 -22.66
C ASP A 118 17.30 20.07 -21.39
N LEU A 119 16.96 19.33 -20.32
CA LEU A 119 16.51 19.91 -19.07
C LEU A 119 17.64 20.64 -18.31
N LEU A 120 18.85 20.09 -18.35
CA LEU A 120 20.04 20.74 -17.79
C LEU A 120 20.42 22.01 -18.57
N ALA A 121 20.24 21.99 -19.89
CA ALA A 121 20.48 23.14 -20.78
C ALA A 121 19.39 24.22 -20.71
N ALA A 122 18.21 23.89 -20.16
CA ALA A 122 17.08 24.81 -20.09
C ALA A 122 17.40 26.07 -19.24
N PRO A 123 16.99 27.27 -19.69
CA PRO A 123 17.17 28.52 -18.95
C PRO A 123 16.67 28.43 -17.51
N ARG A 124 17.31 29.16 -16.59
CA ARG A 124 16.96 29.11 -15.15
C ARG A 124 15.56 29.65 -14.84
N ASP A 125 15.04 30.52 -15.70
CA ASP A 125 13.72 31.15 -15.62
C ASP A 125 12.61 30.38 -16.34
N ALA A 126 12.96 29.30 -17.07
CA ALA A 126 11.98 28.50 -17.81
C ALA A 126 10.97 27.80 -16.88
N PHE A 127 11.38 27.43 -15.67
CA PHE A 127 10.51 26.82 -14.66
C PHE A 127 11.13 26.97 -13.26
N GLU A 128 10.28 27.03 -12.24
CA GLU A 128 10.72 27.06 -10.84
C GLU A 128 11.21 25.68 -10.36
N ARG A 129 10.45 24.64 -10.70
CA ARG A 129 10.77 23.24 -10.37
C ARG A 129 10.24 22.29 -11.44
N MET A 130 10.99 21.26 -11.75
CA MET A 130 10.62 20.18 -12.67
C MET A 130 10.89 18.83 -12.04
N LEU A 131 9.91 17.92 -12.15
CA LEU A 131 10.07 16.50 -11.93
C LEU A 131 9.94 15.76 -13.25
N VAL A 132 10.88 14.87 -13.54
CA VAL A 132 10.78 13.94 -14.67
C VAL A 132 10.89 12.51 -14.14
N TYR A 133 9.92 11.67 -14.49
CA TYR A 133 9.76 10.32 -13.98
C TYR A 133 9.80 9.27 -15.10
N GLN A 134 10.61 8.23 -14.88
CA GLN A 134 10.73 7.06 -15.75
C GLN A 134 11.29 5.87 -14.95
N ASP A 135 10.45 4.97 -14.43
CA ASP A 135 10.90 3.86 -13.56
C ASP A 135 11.31 2.54 -14.27
N LYS A 136 10.97 2.35 -15.55
CA LYS A 136 11.29 1.14 -16.32
C LYS A 136 12.76 1.12 -16.75
N MET A 137 13.54 0.15 -16.26
CA MET A 137 14.95 -0.02 -16.67
C MET A 137 15.13 -0.48 -18.12
N ASN A 138 14.19 -1.25 -18.67
CA ASN A 138 14.24 -1.79 -20.03
C ASN A 138 12.86 -1.70 -20.70
N GLY A 139 12.84 -1.39 -22.00
CA GLY A 139 11.60 -1.34 -22.78
C GLY A 139 10.65 -0.20 -22.37
N ALA A 140 11.20 0.92 -21.86
CA ALA A 140 10.41 2.10 -21.58
C ALA A 140 9.77 2.65 -22.86
N THR A 141 8.47 2.89 -22.81
CA THR A 141 7.66 3.41 -23.92
C THR A 141 7.37 4.89 -23.78
N ASP A 142 7.49 5.40 -22.56
CA ASP A 142 7.00 6.70 -22.10
C ASP A 142 7.86 7.25 -20.96
N TYR A 143 7.78 8.56 -20.76
CA TYR A 143 8.22 9.24 -19.53
C TYR A 143 7.18 10.29 -19.13
N THR A 144 7.18 10.68 -17.86
CA THR A 144 6.26 11.69 -17.32
C THR A 144 7.05 12.93 -16.92
N ALA A 145 6.55 14.12 -17.26
CA ALA A 145 7.12 15.41 -16.89
C ALA A 145 6.08 16.25 -16.13
N TRP A 146 6.54 16.95 -15.09
CA TRP A 146 5.67 17.76 -14.25
C TRP A 146 6.40 18.94 -13.61
N ALA A 147 5.89 20.14 -13.83
CA ALA A 147 6.48 21.39 -13.32
C ALA A 147 5.79 21.89 -12.04
N PHE A 148 5.16 20.99 -11.29
CA PHE A 148 4.38 21.33 -10.09
C PHE A 148 3.28 22.37 -10.39
N ARG A 149 2.71 22.31 -11.60
CA ARG A 149 1.56 23.08 -12.04
C ARG A 149 0.66 22.18 -12.88
N GLY A 150 -0.64 22.19 -12.59
CA GLY A 150 -1.59 21.26 -13.22
C GLY A 150 -1.24 19.79 -12.96
N GLU A 151 -1.77 18.91 -13.82
CA GLU A 151 -1.52 17.46 -13.74
C GLU A 151 -0.21 17.05 -14.45
N PRO A 152 0.48 15.98 -13.99
CA PRO A 152 1.63 15.40 -14.69
C PRO A 152 1.30 14.97 -16.12
N GLN A 153 2.17 15.28 -17.08
CA GLN A 153 1.97 14.96 -18.50
C GLN A 153 2.88 13.81 -18.93
N THR A 154 2.33 12.84 -19.67
CA THR A 154 3.09 11.66 -20.13
C THR A 154 3.32 11.74 -21.63
N TYR A 155 4.58 11.51 -22.03
CA TYR A 155 5.03 11.59 -23.41
C TYR A 155 5.67 10.28 -23.85
N PRO A 156 5.60 9.91 -25.15
CA PRO A 156 6.39 8.81 -25.69
C PRO A 156 7.89 9.01 -25.44
N ILE A 157 8.64 7.92 -25.25
CA ILE A 157 10.04 7.96 -24.77
C ILE A 157 11.01 8.78 -25.66
N ASN A 158 10.71 8.88 -26.97
CA ASN A 158 11.53 9.59 -27.95
C ASN A 158 11.18 11.07 -28.10
N THR A 159 10.16 11.54 -27.37
CA THR A 159 9.67 12.92 -27.44
C THR A 159 10.59 13.83 -26.63
N PRO A 160 11.12 14.92 -27.20
CA PRO A 160 11.99 15.83 -26.46
C PRO A 160 11.21 16.58 -25.37
N ILE A 161 11.88 16.91 -24.27
CA ILE A 161 11.25 17.65 -23.14
C ILE A 161 10.82 19.07 -23.53
N SER A 162 11.38 19.59 -24.63
CA SER A 162 10.99 20.88 -25.19
C SER A 162 9.50 20.98 -25.54
N GLU A 163 8.84 19.87 -25.88
CA GLU A 163 7.38 19.87 -26.08
C GLU A 163 6.63 20.18 -24.78
N TYR A 164 7.07 19.60 -23.66
CA TYR A 164 6.50 19.92 -22.35
C TYR A 164 6.82 21.35 -21.91
N LEU A 165 8.03 21.84 -22.19
CA LEU A 165 8.40 23.22 -21.90
C LEU A 165 7.57 24.22 -22.72
N ALA A 166 7.31 23.93 -23.99
CA ALA A 166 6.43 24.75 -24.84
C ALA A 166 4.97 24.74 -24.32
N TYR A 167 4.47 23.58 -23.90
CA TYR A 167 3.17 23.48 -23.23
C TYR A 167 3.11 24.34 -21.96
N LEU A 168 4.18 24.33 -21.15
CA LEU A 168 4.28 25.14 -19.93
C LEU A 168 4.32 26.64 -20.26
N GLU A 169 5.02 27.06 -21.31
CA GLU A 169 5.09 28.45 -21.73
C GLU A 169 3.72 28.96 -22.21
N GLU A 170 2.97 28.13 -22.93
CA GLU A 170 1.64 28.49 -23.45
C GLU A 170 0.53 28.46 -22.38
N HIS A 171 0.54 27.46 -21.48
CA HIS A 171 -0.58 27.20 -20.56
C HIS A 171 -0.24 27.50 -19.08
N GLY A 172 1.04 27.64 -18.73
CA GLY A 172 1.54 27.60 -17.36
C GLY A 172 1.13 28.74 -16.43
N GLU A 173 0.70 29.90 -16.96
CA GLU A 173 0.12 30.99 -16.14
C GLU A 173 -1.29 30.67 -15.66
N HIS A 174 -2.03 29.84 -16.40
CA HIS A 174 -3.43 29.49 -16.08
C HIS A 174 -3.54 28.19 -15.29
N LEU A 175 -2.46 27.39 -15.24
CA LEU A 175 -2.39 26.18 -14.45
C LEU A 175 -2.30 26.54 -12.97
N ALA A 176 -3.22 25.99 -12.17
CA ALA A 176 -3.14 26.11 -10.73
C ALA A 176 -1.79 25.56 -10.23
N PRO A 177 -1.13 26.22 -9.25
CA PRO A 177 0.03 25.63 -8.59
C PRO A 177 -0.37 24.25 -8.07
N ALA A 178 0.55 23.29 -8.12
CA ALA A 178 0.33 22.00 -7.52
C ALA A 178 -0.05 22.23 -6.06
N VAL A 179 -1.34 22.04 -5.77
CA VAL A 179 -1.76 21.76 -4.41
C VAL A 179 -0.96 20.51 -4.08
N PRO A 180 -0.15 20.51 -3.00
CA PRO A 180 0.48 19.28 -2.54
C PRO A 180 -0.64 18.26 -2.54
N VAL A 181 -0.49 17.20 -3.35
CA VAL A 181 -1.40 16.06 -3.25
C VAL A 181 -1.36 15.77 -1.78
N GLU A 182 -2.47 16.02 -1.07
CA GLU A 182 -2.58 15.69 0.33
C GLU A 182 -2.31 14.19 0.34
N VAL A 183 -1.06 13.83 0.64
CA VAL A 183 -0.70 12.48 0.98
C VAL A 183 -1.60 12.24 2.16
N GLU A 184 -2.66 11.48 1.91
CA GLU A 184 -3.60 11.05 2.93
C GLU A 184 -2.76 10.66 4.13
N ASP A 185 -2.85 11.57 5.12
CA ASP A 185 -2.01 11.73 6.29
C ASP A 185 -1.74 10.36 6.93
N GLU A 186 -0.68 10.19 7.75
CA GLU A 186 -0.57 8.97 8.59
C GLU A 186 -1.88 8.73 9.38
N ARG A 187 -2.66 9.80 9.60
CA ARG A 187 -4.01 9.82 10.17
C ARG A 187 -5.13 9.23 9.30
N ALA A 188 -4.95 9.09 7.98
CA ALA A 188 -5.88 8.45 7.05
C ALA A 188 -5.58 6.97 6.85
N LEU A 189 -4.32 6.54 7.02
CA LEU A 189 -3.95 5.12 7.02
C LEU A 189 -4.59 4.37 8.20
N LEU A 190 -4.64 4.97 9.39
CA LEU A 190 -5.30 4.39 10.56
C LEU A 190 -6.78 4.03 10.33
N PRO A 191 -7.67 4.97 9.94
CA PRO A 191 -9.07 4.67 9.68
C PRO A 191 -9.22 3.73 8.48
N LEU A 192 -8.40 3.86 7.44
CA LEU A 192 -8.43 2.93 6.30
C LEU A 192 -8.15 1.49 6.76
N VAL A 193 -7.09 1.27 7.52
CA VAL A 193 -6.70 -0.04 8.07
C VAL A 193 -7.78 -0.61 8.99
N LEU A 194 -8.34 0.22 9.87
CA LEU A 194 -9.40 -0.20 10.80
C LEU A 194 -10.70 -0.55 10.08
N ILE A 195 -11.15 0.29 9.15
CA ILE A 195 -12.39 0.07 8.39
C ILE A 195 -12.25 -1.15 7.50
N THR A 196 -11.15 -1.25 6.73
CA THR A 196 -10.94 -2.38 5.83
C THR A 196 -10.74 -3.69 6.60
N GLY A 197 -10.02 -3.67 7.74
CA GLY A 197 -9.90 -4.82 8.62
C GLY A 197 -11.23 -5.24 9.22
N PHE A 198 -12.04 -4.28 9.70
CA PHE A 198 -13.38 -4.58 10.23
C PHE A 198 -14.32 -5.15 9.17
N LEU A 199 -14.33 -4.58 7.97
CA LEU A 199 -15.09 -5.07 6.83
C LEU A 199 -14.64 -6.48 6.42
N ASP A 200 -13.34 -6.75 6.44
CA ASP A 200 -12.80 -8.08 6.18
C ASP A 200 -13.21 -9.09 7.26
N GLY A 201 -13.30 -8.65 8.51
CA GLY A 201 -13.79 -9.43 9.64
C GLY A 201 -15.26 -9.81 9.52
N LEU A 202 -16.04 -9.11 8.68
CA LEU A 202 -17.44 -9.46 8.37
C LEU A 202 -17.57 -10.59 7.34
N ASN A 203 -16.49 -11.32 7.06
CA ASN A 203 -16.50 -12.38 6.07
C ASN A 203 -17.45 -13.53 6.46
N PRO A 204 -18.45 -13.85 5.60
CA PRO A 204 -19.41 -14.92 5.85
C PRO A 204 -18.79 -16.31 6.00
N CYS A 205 -17.59 -16.56 5.45
CA CYS A 205 -16.85 -17.81 5.65
C CYS A 205 -16.38 -17.98 7.10
N ALA A 206 -15.79 -16.93 7.68
CA ALA A 206 -15.28 -16.96 9.04
C ALA A 206 -16.43 -17.12 10.05
N PHE A 207 -17.55 -16.44 9.83
CA PHE A 207 -18.74 -16.55 10.67
C PHE A 207 -19.36 -17.94 10.64
N ALA A 208 -19.53 -18.54 9.44
CA ALA A 208 -20.15 -19.85 9.32
C ALA A 208 -19.37 -20.93 10.09
N VAL A 209 -18.04 -20.91 10.03
CA VAL A 209 -17.21 -21.90 10.73
C VAL A 209 -17.17 -21.64 12.24
N LEU A 210 -17.08 -20.38 12.67
CA LEU A 210 -17.15 -20.02 14.09
C LEU A 210 -18.47 -20.48 14.70
N LEU A 211 -19.61 -20.19 14.04
CA LEU A 211 -20.93 -20.59 14.51
C LEU A 211 -21.07 -22.12 14.55
N PHE A 212 -20.53 -22.84 13.57
CA PHE A 212 -20.48 -24.30 13.58
C PHE A 212 -19.66 -24.86 14.75
N PHE A 213 -18.47 -24.29 14.99
CA PHE A 213 -17.59 -24.68 16.08
C PHE A 213 -18.25 -24.47 17.45
N ILE A 214 -18.81 -23.27 17.66
CA ILE A 214 -19.59 -22.96 18.86
C ILE A 214 -20.77 -23.92 18.98
N ALA A 215 -21.46 -24.20 17.88
CA ALA A 215 -22.60 -25.07 17.89
C ALA A 215 -22.27 -26.50 18.35
N PHE A 216 -21.13 -26.99 17.89
CA PHE A 216 -20.57 -28.27 18.29
C PHE A 216 -20.19 -28.31 19.78
N LEU A 217 -19.57 -27.24 20.30
CA LEU A 217 -19.22 -27.14 21.73
C LEU A 217 -20.47 -27.18 22.64
N PHE A 218 -21.58 -26.57 22.22
CA PHE A 218 -22.85 -26.64 22.95
C PHE A 218 -23.45 -28.06 22.94
N THR A 219 -23.34 -28.80 21.84
CA THR A 219 -23.83 -30.18 21.74
C THR A 219 -23.10 -31.11 22.71
N ILE A 220 -21.84 -30.85 23.03
CA ILE A 220 -21.04 -31.63 23.99
C ILE A 220 -21.34 -31.24 25.47
N ARG A 221 -22.28 -30.32 25.72
CA ARG A 221 -22.64 -29.84 27.08
C ARG A 221 -21.45 -29.32 27.90
N ARG A 222 -20.48 -28.65 27.27
CA ARG A 222 -19.38 -27.99 28.00
C ARG A 222 -19.91 -26.81 28.81
N THR A 223 -19.22 -26.51 29.92
CA THR A 223 -19.50 -25.34 30.76
C THR A 223 -19.25 -24.06 29.97
N SER A 224 -20.01 -23.00 30.23
CA SER A 224 -19.89 -21.72 29.51
C SER A 224 -18.45 -21.16 29.56
N ALA A 225 -17.74 -21.35 30.66
CA ALA A 225 -16.32 -20.97 30.79
C ALA A 225 -15.40 -21.71 29.81
N SER A 226 -15.63 -23.02 29.60
CA SER A 226 -14.85 -23.81 28.64
C SER A 226 -15.11 -23.38 27.19
N ILE A 227 -16.32 -22.93 26.88
CA ILE A 227 -16.68 -22.41 25.54
C ILE A 227 -15.91 -21.12 25.25
N TRP A 228 -15.82 -20.22 26.24
CA TRP A 228 -15.06 -18.98 26.13
C TRP A 228 -13.56 -19.22 25.89
N VAL A 229 -12.92 -20.08 26.69
CA VAL A 229 -11.49 -20.38 26.52
C VAL A 229 -11.20 -21.02 25.16
N MET A 230 -12.03 -21.98 24.75
CA MET A 230 -11.87 -22.63 23.44
C MET A 230 -12.12 -21.68 22.27
N GLY A 231 -13.14 -20.83 22.37
CA GLY A 231 -13.41 -19.81 21.38
C GLY A 231 -12.27 -18.79 21.28
N LEU A 232 -11.69 -18.37 22.40
CA LEU A 232 -10.56 -17.45 22.41
C LEU A 232 -9.32 -18.08 21.77
N ILE A 233 -9.01 -19.35 22.05
CA ILE A 233 -7.90 -20.07 21.42
C ILE A 233 -8.12 -20.22 19.91
N TYR A 234 -9.36 -20.53 19.50
CA TYR A 234 -9.72 -20.61 18.09
C TYR A 234 -9.51 -19.26 17.37
N VAL A 235 -9.98 -18.17 17.96
CA VAL A 235 -9.81 -16.81 17.44
C VAL A 235 -8.33 -16.39 17.42
N ALA A 236 -7.57 -16.70 18.48
CA ALA A 236 -6.13 -16.42 18.52
C ALA A 236 -5.35 -17.22 17.47
N ALA A 237 -5.76 -18.44 17.16
CA ALA A 237 -5.15 -19.22 16.08
C ALA A 237 -5.46 -18.63 14.69
N ILE A 238 -6.66 -18.10 14.48
CA ILE A 238 -7.00 -17.34 13.27
C ILE A 238 -6.12 -16.09 13.17
N TYR A 239 -6.00 -15.31 14.27
CA TYR A 239 -5.13 -14.13 14.34
C TYR A 239 -3.71 -14.46 13.89
N LEU A 240 -3.14 -15.50 14.49
CA LEU A 240 -1.77 -15.89 14.24
C LEU A 240 -1.58 -16.36 12.80
N ALA A 241 -2.50 -17.17 12.27
CA ALA A 241 -2.45 -17.61 10.89
C ALA A 241 -2.45 -16.41 9.92
N TYR A 242 -3.40 -15.49 10.11
CA TYR A 242 -3.53 -14.31 9.26
C TYR A 242 -2.31 -13.39 9.38
N PHE A 243 -1.87 -13.10 10.60
CA PHE A 243 -0.69 -12.28 10.85
C PHE A 243 0.58 -12.87 10.21
N LEU A 244 0.79 -14.19 10.31
CA LEU A 244 1.92 -14.87 9.65
C LEU A 244 1.83 -14.80 8.13
N ILE A 245 0.64 -14.94 7.54
CA ILE A 245 0.42 -14.77 6.09
C ILE A 245 0.75 -13.34 5.68
N GLY A 246 0.30 -12.33 6.44
CA GLY A 246 0.60 -10.92 6.18
C GLY A 246 2.09 -10.59 6.27
N LEU A 247 2.80 -11.13 7.26
CA LEU A 247 4.26 -11.01 7.35
C LEU A 247 4.95 -11.65 6.13
N GLY A 248 4.53 -12.86 5.76
CA GLY A 248 5.04 -13.54 4.56
C GLY A 248 4.77 -12.76 3.28
N LEU A 249 3.61 -12.10 3.16
CA LEU A 249 3.26 -11.25 2.04
C LEU A 249 4.09 -9.95 2.00
N MET A 250 4.30 -9.26 3.12
CA MET A 250 5.16 -8.07 3.16
C MET A 250 6.58 -8.41 2.68
N GLN A 251 7.13 -9.54 3.14
CA GLN A 251 8.43 -10.00 2.68
C GLN A 251 8.40 -10.39 1.19
N ALA A 252 7.37 -11.10 0.74
CA ALA A 252 7.23 -11.48 -0.66
C ALA A 252 7.10 -10.25 -1.59
N VAL A 253 6.40 -9.19 -1.18
CA VAL A 253 6.26 -7.95 -1.94
C VAL A 253 7.60 -7.25 -2.12
N LEU A 254 8.46 -7.24 -1.10
CA LEU A 254 9.80 -6.66 -1.17
C LEU A 254 10.76 -7.44 -2.08
N PHE A 255 10.59 -8.77 -2.16
CA PHE A 255 11.47 -9.65 -2.95
C PHE A 255 10.95 -9.91 -4.37
N ALA A 256 9.63 -9.82 -4.60
CA ALA A 256 9.00 -10.10 -5.87
C ALA A 256 8.47 -8.80 -6.49
N GLY A 257 9.31 -8.10 -7.26
CA GLY A 257 8.90 -7.03 -8.19
C GLY A 257 7.98 -7.51 -9.34
N LYS A 258 7.25 -8.62 -9.14
CA LYS A 258 6.29 -9.22 -10.08
C LYS A 258 4.99 -9.51 -9.33
N HIS A 259 4.23 -8.45 -9.05
CA HIS A 259 2.92 -8.49 -8.37
C HIS A 259 1.90 -9.47 -9.00
N HIS A 260 2.09 -9.85 -10.27
CA HIS A 260 1.13 -10.66 -11.03
C HIS A 260 1.09 -12.15 -10.65
N LEU A 261 2.14 -12.76 -10.09
CA LEU A 261 2.15 -14.22 -9.85
C LEU A 261 1.24 -14.64 -8.69
N MET A 262 1.31 -13.91 -7.57
CA MET A 262 0.50 -14.22 -6.38
C MET A 262 -0.98 -13.90 -6.60
N ALA A 263 -1.28 -12.79 -7.28
CA ALA A 263 -2.64 -12.44 -7.67
C ALA A 263 -3.26 -13.50 -8.59
N LYS A 264 -2.47 -14.05 -9.53
CA LYS A 264 -2.93 -15.11 -10.45
C LYS A 264 -3.24 -16.43 -9.74
N ILE A 265 -2.38 -16.87 -8.82
CA ILE A 265 -2.61 -18.10 -8.02
C ILE A 265 -3.81 -17.93 -7.10
N GLY A 266 -3.91 -16.79 -6.40
CA GLY A 266 -5.04 -16.47 -5.53
C GLY A 266 -6.37 -16.43 -6.29
N SER A 267 -6.41 -15.78 -7.45
CA SER A 267 -7.62 -15.68 -8.29
C SER A 267 -8.12 -17.05 -8.74
N TRP A 268 -7.23 -17.92 -9.20
CA TRP A 268 -7.59 -19.28 -9.61
C TRP A 268 -8.15 -20.10 -8.44
N LEU A 269 -7.59 -19.95 -7.25
CA LEU A 269 -8.05 -20.65 -6.05
C LEU A 269 -9.44 -20.14 -5.60
N VAL A 270 -9.67 -18.82 -5.64
CA VAL A 270 -10.96 -18.19 -5.30
C VAL A 270 -12.05 -18.59 -6.28
N ILE A 271 -11.76 -18.58 -7.59
CA ILE A 271 -12.69 -19.04 -8.62
C ILE A 271 -13.03 -20.51 -8.41
N GLY A 272 -12.02 -21.36 -8.10
CA GLY A 272 -12.23 -22.77 -7.79
C GLY A 272 -13.17 -22.99 -6.59
N LEU A 273 -12.92 -22.30 -5.48
CA LEU A 273 -13.76 -22.37 -4.28
C LEU A 273 -15.18 -21.81 -4.53
N GLY A 274 -15.28 -20.71 -5.28
CA GLY A 274 -16.54 -20.11 -5.68
C GLY A 274 -17.39 -21.04 -6.56
N LEU A 275 -16.78 -21.67 -7.57
CA LEU A 275 -17.46 -22.66 -8.42
C LEU A 275 -17.97 -23.85 -7.62
N ILE A 276 -17.20 -24.33 -6.65
CA ILE A 276 -17.64 -25.43 -5.77
C ILE A 276 -18.88 -25.01 -4.97
N ASN A 277 -18.89 -23.80 -4.39
CA ASN A 277 -20.04 -23.28 -3.64
C ASN A 277 -21.29 -23.12 -4.52
N VAL A 278 -21.13 -22.63 -5.75
CA VAL A 278 -22.24 -22.50 -6.72
C VAL A 278 -22.74 -23.86 -7.18
N LYS A 279 -21.83 -24.81 -7.48
CA LYS A 279 -22.16 -26.19 -7.86
C LYS A 279 -22.98 -26.89 -6.78
N ASP A 280 -22.59 -26.74 -5.51
CA ASP A 280 -23.27 -27.37 -4.38
C ASP A 280 -24.68 -26.80 -4.12
N TYR A 281 -24.99 -25.61 -4.64
CA TYR A 281 -26.36 -25.06 -4.64
C TYR A 281 -27.24 -25.71 -5.70
N PHE A 282 -26.78 -25.81 -6.94
CA PHE A 282 -27.58 -26.33 -8.06
C PHE A 282 -27.68 -27.87 -8.08
N PHE A 283 -26.62 -28.57 -7.67
CA PHE A 283 -26.57 -30.04 -7.69
C PHE A 283 -26.14 -30.63 -6.34
N PRO A 284 -27.04 -30.65 -5.33
CA PRO A 284 -26.75 -31.21 -4.00
C PRO A 284 -26.60 -32.75 -3.98
N ARG A 285 -26.67 -33.44 -5.13
CA ARG A 285 -26.66 -34.92 -5.26
C ARG A 285 -25.45 -35.50 -6.03
N LEU A 286 -24.48 -34.69 -6.48
CA LEU A 286 -23.29 -35.20 -7.19
C LEU A 286 -22.11 -35.47 -6.22
N PRO A 287 -21.30 -36.52 -6.45
CA PRO A 287 -20.33 -37.07 -5.48
C PRO A 287 -19.09 -36.20 -5.21
N ILE A 288 -18.90 -35.12 -5.95
CA ILE A 288 -17.79 -34.17 -5.74
C ILE A 288 -18.23 -33.15 -4.70
N HIS A 289 -18.41 -33.58 -3.46
CA HIS A 289 -18.36 -32.67 -2.32
C HIS A 289 -16.92 -32.63 -1.83
N LEU A 290 -16.45 -31.48 -1.33
CA LEU A 290 -15.34 -31.38 -0.36
C LEU A 290 -15.77 -32.06 0.96
N ARG A 291 -16.22 -33.31 0.85
CA ARG A 291 -16.52 -34.17 1.95
C ARG A 291 -15.18 -34.76 2.33
N ILE A 292 -14.72 -34.37 3.51
CA ILE A 292 -13.64 -35.03 4.23
C ILE A 292 -13.78 -36.55 3.98
N PRO A 293 -12.76 -37.22 3.43
CA PRO A 293 -12.85 -38.64 3.09
C PRO A 293 -13.33 -39.44 4.31
N THR A 294 -14.20 -40.42 4.08
CA THR A 294 -14.77 -41.29 5.12
C THR A 294 -13.72 -42.02 5.94
N ILE A 295 -12.49 -42.13 5.44
CA ILE A 295 -11.32 -42.73 6.12
C ILE A 295 -10.85 -41.86 7.30
N ALA A 296 -11.10 -40.54 7.28
CA ALA A 296 -10.74 -39.63 8.37
C ALA A 296 -11.86 -39.44 9.41
N HIS A 297 -13.06 -39.98 9.19
CA HIS A 297 -14.20 -39.78 10.11
C HIS A 297 -13.94 -40.39 11.49
N GLY A 298 -13.26 -41.53 11.61
CA GLY A 298 -12.95 -42.15 12.90
C GLY A 298 -11.93 -41.35 13.73
N THR A 299 -10.85 -40.88 13.09
CA THR A 299 -9.78 -40.13 13.76
C THR A 299 -10.22 -38.70 14.07
N ILE A 300 -10.90 -38.03 13.14
CA ILE A 300 -11.46 -36.69 13.33
C ILE A 300 -12.58 -36.72 14.36
N GLN A 301 -13.48 -37.72 14.38
CA GLN A 301 -14.50 -37.82 15.44
C GLN A 301 -13.90 -38.12 16.81
N ASN A 302 -12.81 -38.91 16.92
CA ASN A 302 -12.14 -39.12 18.20
C ASN A 302 -11.37 -37.87 18.67
N TRP A 303 -10.80 -37.08 17.76
CA TRP A 303 -10.20 -35.77 18.05
C TRP A 303 -11.26 -34.72 18.43
N LEU A 304 -12.36 -34.64 17.67
CA LEU A 304 -13.50 -33.77 17.96
C LEU A 304 -14.22 -34.16 19.26
N LYS A 305 -14.38 -35.46 19.56
CA LYS A 305 -14.95 -35.95 20.82
C LYS A 305 -14.06 -35.64 22.03
N ARG A 306 -12.74 -35.56 21.85
CA ARG A 306 -11.83 -35.12 22.92
C ARG A 306 -11.88 -33.61 23.16
N ALA A 307 -12.35 -32.83 22.19
CA ALA A 307 -12.55 -31.38 22.31
C ALA A 307 -11.39 -30.73 23.07
N THR A 308 -10.16 -31.02 22.62
CA THR A 308 -8.93 -30.60 23.28
C THR A 308 -8.49 -29.24 22.75
N PHE A 309 -7.84 -28.43 23.58
CA PHE A 309 -7.27 -27.13 23.19
C PHE A 309 -6.50 -27.13 21.84
N PRO A 310 -5.67 -28.14 21.52
CA PRO A 310 -4.99 -28.21 20.22
C PRO A 310 -5.93 -28.40 19.02
N ALA A 311 -7.09 -29.04 19.19
CA ALA A 311 -8.06 -29.19 18.10
C ALA A 311 -8.71 -27.85 17.74
N ALA A 312 -8.96 -26.99 18.74
CA ALA A 312 -9.45 -25.63 18.53
C ALA A 312 -8.40 -24.76 17.82
N ALA A 313 -7.12 -24.89 18.21
CA ALA A 313 -6.02 -24.17 17.58
C ALA A 313 -5.79 -24.60 16.12
N VAL A 314 -5.72 -25.90 15.85
CA VAL A 314 -5.54 -26.42 14.47
C VAL A 314 -6.75 -26.06 13.60
N GLY A 315 -7.96 -26.17 14.15
CA GLY A 315 -9.18 -25.75 13.47
C GLY A 315 -9.15 -24.26 13.12
N GLY A 316 -8.78 -23.40 14.07
CA GLY A 316 -8.65 -21.96 13.83
C GLY A 316 -7.58 -21.64 12.79
N PHE A 317 -6.43 -22.29 12.84
CA PHE A 317 -5.34 -22.08 11.89
C PHE A 317 -5.73 -22.48 10.45
N LEU A 318 -6.33 -23.66 10.27
CA LEU A 318 -6.84 -24.12 8.97
C LEU A 318 -7.92 -23.20 8.42
N VAL A 319 -8.78 -22.67 9.28
CA VAL A 319 -9.82 -21.73 8.88
C VAL A 319 -9.23 -20.37 8.49
N GLY A 320 -8.21 -19.90 9.19
CA GLY A 320 -7.45 -18.70 8.79
C GLY A 320 -6.89 -18.84 7.38
N LEU A 321 -6.26 -19.99 7.08
CA LEU A 321 -5.77 -20.31 5.74
C LEU A 321 -6.88 -20.35 4.68
N CYS A 322 -8.06 -20.87 5.03
CA CYS A 322 -9.21 -20.92 4.12
C CYS A 322 -9.92 -19.57 3.94
N THR A 323 -9.76 -18.65 4.90
CA THR A 323 -10.37 -17.31 4.83
C THR A 323 -9.52 -16.39 3.96
N PHE A 324 -8.20 -16.60 3.93
CA PHE A 324 -7.28 -15.81 3.13
C PHE A 324 -7.69 -15.69 1.65
N PRO A 325 -8.09 -16.75 0.92
CA PRO A 325 -8.59 -16.61 -0.45
C PRO A 325 -9.85 -15.75 -0.55
N CYS A 326 -10.80 -15.93 0.37
CA CYS A 326 -12.09 -15.22 0.35
C CYS A 326 -11.94 -13.70 0.55
N SER A 327 -10.86 -13.30 1.20
CA SER A 327 -10.53 -11.93 1.61
C SER A 327 -9.25 -11.40 0.95
N GLY A 328 -8.61 -12.23 0.13
CA GLY A 328 -7.21 -12.07 -0.25
C GLY A 328 -6.95 -10.84 -1.07
N GLY A 329 -7.92 -10.39 -1.87
CA GLY A 329 -7.79 -9.15 -2.65
C GLY A 329 -7.65 -7.93 -1.75
N ILE A 330 -8.52 -7.78 -0.74
CA ILE A 330 -8.49 -6.66 0.21
C ILE A 330 -7.22 -6.76 1.06
N TYR A 331 -6.90 -7.97 1.54
CA TYR A 331 -5.75 -8.22 2.38
C TYR A 331 -4.42 -7.92 1.68
N VAL A 332 -4.25 -8.40 0.44
CA VAL A 332 -3.04 -8.16 -0.37
C VAL A 332 -2.92 -6.69 -0.74
N ALA A 333 -4.01 -6.00 -1.06
CA ALA A 333 -4.00 -4.57 -1.37
C ALA A 333 -3.51 -3.73 -0.17
N ILE A 334 -4.04 -4.00 1.02
CA ILE A 334 -3.60 -3.33 2.25
C ILE A 334 -2.14 -3.66 2.57
N VAL A 335 -1.75 -4.94 2.54
CA VAL A 335 -0.36 -5.35 2.79
C VAL A 335 0.62 -4.71 1.79
N GLY A 336 0.24 -4.63 0.51
CA GLY A 336 1.02 -3.95 -0.51
C GLY A 336 1.16 -2.44 -0.26
N LEU A 337 0.06 -1.78 0.13
CA LEU A 337 0.07 -0.36 0.51
C LEU A 337 0.96 -0.10 1.73
N LEU A 338 0.88 -0.96 2.76
CA LEU A 338 1.71 -0.87 3.96
C LEU A 338 3.19 -1.09 3.61
N ALA A 339 3.51 -2.04 2.73
CA ALA A 339 4.88 -2.28 2.28
C ALA A 339 5.44 -1.10 1.47
N ALA A 340 4.60 -0.38 0.72
CA ALA A 340 5.00 0.79 -0.06
C ALA A 340 5.13 2.07 0.78
N LYS A 341 4.16 2.33 1.67
CA LYS A 341 4.06 3.62 2.40
C LYS A 341 4.69 3.61 3.80
N ALA A 342 4.77 2.47 4.49
CA ALA A 342 5.23 2.42 5.88
C ALA A 342 6.65 1.84 6.01
N THR A 343 7.39 2.25 7.05
CA THR A 343 8.63 1.57 7.43
C THR A 343 8.33 0.14 7.91
N TYR A 344 9.30 -0.80 7.83
CA TYR A 344 9.07 -2.21 8.19
C TYR A 344 8.41 -2.37 9.57
N TRP A 345 8.90 -1.66 10.58
CA TRP A 345 8.35 -1.72 11.95
C TRP A 345 6.96 -1.07 12.07
N GLN A 346 6.73 0.06 11.40
CA GLN A 346 5.40 0.68 11.36
C GLN A 346 4.40 -0.21 10.60
N GLY A 347 4.79 -0.78 9.46
CA GLY A 347 3.98 -1.70 8.66
C GLY A 347 3.59 -2.96 9.43
N VAL A 348 4.51 -3.55 10.19
CA VAL A 348 4.19 -4.67 11.11
C VAL A 348 3.20 -4.24 12.19
N GLY A 349 3.33 -3.03 12.74
CA GLY A 349 2.37 -2.46 13.70
C GLY A 349 0.97 -2.29 13.10
N TYR A 350 0.86 -1.66 11.93
CA TYR A 350 -0.39 -1.50 11.21
C TYR A 350 -1.01 -2.83 10.78
N LEU A 351 -0.19 -3.81 10.39
CA LEU A 351 -0.65 -5.16 10.11
C LEU A 351 -1.24 -5.82 11.36
N GLY A 352 -0.61 -5.66 12.52
CA GLY A 352 -1.18 -6.12 13.79
C GLY A 352 -2.53 -5.47 14.07
N LEU A 353 -2.64 -4.16 13.88
CA LEU A 353 -3.87 -3.41 14.07
C LEU A 353 -4.99 -3.85 13.11
N TYR A 354 -4.65 -4.08 11.84
CA TYR A 354 -5.56 -4.65 10.84
C TYR A 354 -6.14 -5.98 11.31
N ASN A 355 -5.27 -6.91 11.74
CA ASN A 355 -5.67 -8.24 12.16
C ASN A 355 -6.49 -8.22 13.47
N LEU A 356 -6.27 -7.23 14.34
CA LEU A 356 -7.11 -6.98 15.51
C LEU A 356 -8.51 -6.52 15.10
N ALA A 357 -8.62 -5.59 14.15
CA ALA A 357 -9.90 -5.13 13.62
C ALA A 357 -10.66 -6.26 12.91
N PHE A 358 -9.96 -7.12 12.17
CA PHE A 358 -10.50 -8.32 11.53
C PHE A 358 -11.13 -9.30 12.53
N ILE A 359 -10.55 -9.44 13.73
CA ILE A 359 -11.03 -10.37 14.75
C ILE A 359 -12.13 -9.80 15.64
N LEU A 360 -12.23 -8.49 15.70
CA LEU A 360 -13.20 -7.81 16.55
C LEU A 360 -14.64 -8.31 16.31
N PRO A 361 -15.16 -8.47 15.07
CA PRO A 361 -16.48 -9.05 14.85
C PRO A 361 -16.64 -10.48 15.38
N LEU A 362 -15.60 -11.32 15.26
CA LEU A 362 -15.62 -12.70 15.75
C LEU A 362 -15.68 -12.73 17.28
N LEU A 363 -14.92 -11.86 17.96
CA LEU A 363 -14.97 -11.71 19.41
C LEU A 363 -16.32 -11.22 19.91
N LEU A 364 -16.95 -10.28 19.19
CA LEU A 364 -18.29 -9.80 19.50
C LEU A 364 -19.33 -10.92 19.39
N ILE A 365 -19.24 -11.77 18.36
CA ILE A 365 -20.10 -12.94 18.22
C ILE A 365 -19.85 -13.92 19.37
N LEU A 366 -18.59 -14.24 19.67
CA LEU A 366 -18.22 -15.13 20.78
C LEU A 366 -18.75 -14.60 22.12
N ALA A 367 -18.76 -13.29 22.32
CA ALA A 367 -19.35 -12.65 23.50
C ALA A 367 -20.88 -12.78 23.53
N GLY A 368 -21.56 -12.53 22.41
CA GLY A 368 -23.02 -12.64 22.30
C GLY A 368 -23.57 -14.05 22.51
N VAL A 369 -22.76 -15.07 22.22
CA VAL A 369 -23.08 -16.50 22.40
C VAL A 369 -23.36 -16.89 23.85
N GLY A 370 -22.85 -16.13 24.83
CA GLY A 370 -23.18 -16.35 26.25
C GLY A 370 -24.68 -16.31 26.55
N ASN A 371 -25.48 -15.66 25.68
CA ASN A 371 -26.92 -15.59 25.81
C ASN A 371 -27.62 -16.67 24.95
N ARG A 372 -28.10 -17.75 25.60
CA ARG A 372 -28.76 -18.89 24.95
C ARG A 372 -29.91 -18.50 24.01
N ARG A 373 -30.61 -17.39 24.28
CA ARG A 373 -31.72 -16.90 23.44
C ARG A 373 -31.24 -16.30 22.11
N VAL A 374 -30.10 -15.62 22.11
CA VAL A 374 -29.49 -15.02 20.91
C VAL A 374 -28.98 -16.12 19.98
N MET A 375 -28.31 -17.13 20.54
CA MET A 375 -27.86 -18.31 19.80
C MET A 375 -29.02 -19.04 19.09
N HIS A 376 -30.16 -19.21 19.77
CA HIS A 376 -31.33 -19.86 19.17
C HIS A 376 -31.91 -19.04 18.00
N ARG A 377 -32.00 -17.71 18.13
CA ARG A 377 -32.46 -16.85 17.03
C ARG A 377 -31.49 -16.80 15.86
N ILE A 378 -30.19 -16.68 16.11
CA ILE A 378 -29.16 -16.67 15.06
C ILE A 378 -29.16 -18.00 14.30
N ARG A 379 -29.23 -19.14 14.99
CA ARG A 379 -29.30 -20.45 14.34
C ARG A 379 -30.54 -20.64 13.48
N LEU A 380 -31.71 -20.21 13.95
CA LEU A 380 -32.95 -20.30 13.18
C LEU A 380 -32.89 -19.43 11.92
N MET A 381 -32.30 -18.24 12.02
CA MET A 381 -32.13 -17.31 10.90
C MET A 381 -31.08 -17.81 9.89
N GLU A 382 -30.01 -18.46 10.38
CA GLU A 382 -29.02 -19.11 9.52
C GLU A 382 -29.61 -20.36 8.83
N GLN A 383 -30.47 -21.13 9.50
CA GLN A 383 -31.11 -22.32 8.93
C GLN A 383 -32.12 -21.97 7.83
N SER A 384 -32.90 -20.89 7.96
CA SER A 384 -33.87 -20.49 6.94
C SER A 384 -33.21 -19.92 5.68
N SER A 385 -32.09 -19.22 5.82
CA SER A 385 -31.38 -18.56 4.70
C SER A 385 -30.13 -19.30 4.21
N ARG A 386 -29.83 -20.49 4.75
CA ARG A 386 -28.58 -21.24 4.49
C ARG A 386 -28.28 -21.53 3.02
N ARG A 387 -29.33 -21.76 2.21
CA ARG A 387 -29.20 -21.96 0.76
C ARG A 387 -28.89 -20.65 0.04
N TRP A 388 -29.58 -19.58 0.38
CA TRP A 388 -29.44 -18.29 -0.30
C TRP A 388 -28.13 -17.59 0.04
N VAL A 389 -27.70 -17.67 1.31
CA VAL A 389 -26.40 -17.15 1.77
C VAL A 389 -25.24 -17.86 1.06
N ARG A 390 -25.30 -19.19 0.88
CA ARG A 390 -24.28 -19.95 0.12
C ARG A 390 -24.22 -19.56 -1.35
N LEU A 391 -25.38 -19.33 -1.98
CA LEU A 391 -25.42 -18.87 -3.36
C LEU A 391 -24.80 -17.47 -3.48
N ALA A 392 -25.22 -16.52 -2.64
CA ALA A 392 -24.73 -15.15 -2.66
C ALA A 392 -23.22 -15.06 -2.41
N THR A 393 -22.71 -15.84 -1.45
CA THR A 393 -21.26 -15.92 -1.18
C THR A 393 -20.49 -16.62 -2.29
N GLY A 394 -20.99 -17.75 -2.80
CA GLY A 394 -20.36 -18.43 -3.94
C GLY A 394 -20.28 -17.55 -5.18
N LEU A 395 -21.39 -16.87 -5.53
CA LEU A 395 -21.45 -15.95 -6.66
C LEU A 395 -20.54 -14.74 -6.47
N GLY A 396 -20.50 -14.19 -5.24
CA GLY A 396 -19.59 -13.10 -4.88
C GLY A 396 -18.12 -13.49 -5.01
N MET A 397 -17.74 -14.68 -4.53
CA MET A 397 -16.37 -15.19 -4.68
C MET A 397 -15.99 -15.37 -6.16
N VAL A 398 -16.88 -15.92 -6.99
CA VAL A 398 -16.63 -16.04 -8.44
C VAL A 398 -16.51 -14.66 -9.10
N ALA A 399 -17.40 -13.72 -8.79
CA ALA A 399 -17.35 -12.38 -9.36
C ALA A 399 -16.05 -11.65 -8.99
N VAL A 400 -15.66 -11.67 -7.72
CA VAL A 400 -14.39 -11.07 -7.26
C VAL A 400 -13.20 -11.76 -7.93
N GLY A 401 -13.18 -13.09 -7.99
CA GLY A 401 -12.11 -13.84 -8.65
C GLY A 401 -11.98 -13.51 -10.15
N VAL A 402 -13.09 -13.37 -10.86
CA VAL A 402 -13.11 -12.98 -12.29
C VAL A 402 -12.67 -11.54 -12.49
N ILE A 403 -13.12 -10.61 -11.63
CA ILE A 403 -12.69 -9.21 -11.69
C ILE A 403 -11.17 -9.11 -11.52
N ILE A 404 -10.60 -9.80 -10.52
CA ILE A 404 -9.14 -9.79 -10.31
C ILE A 404 -8.43 -10.37 -11.54
N LEU A 405 -8.96 -11.44 -12.15
CA LEU A 405 -8.34 -12.05 -13.33
C LEU A 405 -8.39 -11.13 -14.56
N ILE A 406 -9.46 -10.37 -14.78
CA ILE A 406 -9.58 -9.44 -15.93
C ILE A 406 -8.72 -8.19 -15.72
N TRP A 407 -8.60 -7.69 -14.50
CA TRP A 407 -7.88 -6.45 -14.20
C TRP A 407 -6.39 -6.63 -13.94
N PHE A 408 -5.98 -7.77 -13.37
CA PHE A 408 -4.58 -7.99 -12.95
C PHE A 408 -3.79 -9.01 -13.80
N VAL A 409 -4.45 -9.78 -14.68
CA VAL A 409 -3.80 -10.76 -15.59
C VAL A 409 -4.10 -10.37 -17.03
#